data_AF-A0A7G8DKA5-F1
#
_entry.id   AF-A0A7G8DKA5-F1
#
_cell.length_a   1.000
_cell.length_b   1.000
_cell.length_c   1.000
_cell.angle_alpha   90.00
_cell.angle_beta   90.00
_cell.angle_gamma   90.00
#
_symmetry.space_group_name_H-M   'P 1'
#
loop_
_entity.id
_entity.type
_entity.pdbx_description
1 polymer ?
#
loop_
_entity_poly.entity_id
_entity_poly.type
_entity_poly.pdbx_seq_one_letter_code
_entity_poly.pdbx_strand_id
1 'polypeptide(L)'
;MSRSLPQNWIDGTLHTLNVVRDLGWGGAIVHPSLAVFRQKPSAKSRKTKHLQWRFLPEKADDPRPFAGRTNRGQGKRLSIEGTCGTTDPWEAATIAVTVSLERWRSLHQQLEQQQREQDQALSAYWQRWYARQEQQPRSNHNRWLIDKWNLWNGSIGLGLQPWATTKSIERISSNDFLEFFLIVRKHCELKGISLDDTRRQYKALIRNLFMEARADFPALTCPDFQQ
;
A
#
# COMPACT_ATOMS: atom_id res chain seq x y z
N MET A 1 39.67 -14.30 -16.65
CA MET A 1 40.31 -14.39 -15.31
C MET A 1 39.20 -14.47 -14.28
N SER A 2 39.09 -15.59 -13.56
CA SER A 2 38.18 -15.69 -12.41
C SER A 2 38.66 -14.72 -11.33
N ARG A 3 37.87 -13.68 -11.01
CA ARG A 3 38.20 -12.78 -9.89
C ARG A 3 38.27 -13.62 -8.61
N SER A 4 39.30 -13.42 -7.80
CA SER A 4 39.36 -14.00 -6.47
C SER A 4 38.45 -13.22 -5.52
N LEU A 5 37.89 -13.91 -4.53
CA LEU A 5 37.15 -13.25 -3.47
C LEU A 5 38.10 -12.36 -2.64
N PRO A 6 37.62 -11.23 -2.08
CA PRO A 6 38.44 -10.40 -1.19
C PRO A 6 38.99 -11.23 -0.03
N GLN A 7 40.28 -11.08 0.30
CA GLN A 7 40.92 -11.85 1.37
C GLN A 7 40.16 -11.74 2.70
N ASN A 8 39.70 -10.53 3.04
CA ASN A 8 38.88 -10.27 4.23
C ASN A 8 37.58 -11.10 4.28
N TRP A 9 36.99 -11.48 3.13
CA TRP A 9 35.83 -12.37 3.11
C TRP A 9 36.22 -13.81 3.42
N ILE A 10 37.35 -14.26 2.87
CA ILE A 10 37.92 -15.58 3.11
C ILE A 10 38.27 -15.73 4.59
N ASP A 11 38.93 -14.71 5.16
CA ASP A 11 39.30 -14.63 6.58
C ASP A 11 38.07 -14.45 7.51
N GLY A 12 36.90 -14.14 6.93
CA GLY A 12 35.64 -13.99 7.65
C GLY A 12 35.45 -12.68 8.39
N THR A 13 36.34 -11.70 8.19
CA THR A 13 36.22 -10.34 8.75
C THR A 13 35.23 -9.48 7.95
N LEU A 14 35.14 -9.70 6.64
CA LEU A 14 34.15 -9.08 5.77
C LEU A 14 32.89 -9.96 5.71
N HIS A 15 31.72 -9.35 5.95
CA HIS A 15 30.43 -10.04 5.96
C HIS A 15 29.50 -9.62 4.83
N THR A 16 29.93 -8.73 3.94
CA THR A 16 29.12 -8.24 2.82
C THR A 16 30.01 -8.09 1.60
N LEU A 17 29.56 -8.63 0.47
CA LEU A 17 30.16 -8.51 -0.84
C LEU A 17 29.20 -7.75 -1.75
N ASN A 18 29.64 -6.64 -2.31
CA ASN A 18 28.90 -5.95 -3.35
C ASN A 18 28.99 -6.74 -4.66
N VAL A 19 27.85 -6.93 -5.32
CA VAL A 19 27.74 -7.78 -6.50
C VAL A 19 28.55 -7.24 -7.69
N VAL A 20 28.63 -5.91 -7.85
CA VAL A 20 29.40 -5.29 -8.95
C VAL A 20 30.87 -5.14 -8.59
N ARG A 21 31.15 -4.52 -7.44
CA ARG A 21 32.50 -4.18 -7.02
C ARG A 21 33.32 -5.42 -6.66
N ASP A 22 32.77 -6.27 -5.79
CA ASP A 22 33.53 -7.36 -5.19
C ASP A 22 33.39 -8.67 -5.98
N LEU A 23 32.22 -8.92 -6.57
CA LEU A 23 31.93 -10.11 -7.38
C LEU A 23 32.01 -9.86 -8.89
N GLY A 24 32.24 -8.62 -9.33
CA GLY A 24 32.51 -8.31 -10.74
C GLY A 24 31.36 -8.61 -11.69
N TRP A 25 30.12 -8.57 -11.21
CA TRP A 25 28.96 -8.71 -12.08
C TRP A 25 28.89 -7.57 -13.09
N GLY A 26 28.89 -7.91 -14.38
CA GLY A 26 28.81 -6.96 -15.49
C GLY A 26 27.45 -6.88 -16.17
N GLY A 27 26.47 -7.68 -15.72
CA GLY A 27 25.11 -7.68 -16.27
C GLY A 27 24.19 -6.64 -15.62
N ALA A 28 22.95 -6.59 -16.10
CA ALA A 28 21.92 -5.75 -15.50
C ALA A 28 21.65 -6.15 -14.04
N ILE A 29 21.49 -5.14 -13.18
CA ILE A 29 21.20 -5.30 -11.75
C ILE A 29 20.08 -4.35 -11.34
N VAL A 30 19.41 -4.69 -10.24
CA VAL A 30 18.33 -3.85 -9.70
C VAL A 30 18.83 -2.51 -9.18
N HIS A 31 19.98 -2.49 -8.49
CA HIS A 31 20.51 -1.29 -7.85
C HIS A 31 22.00 -1.46 -7.53
N PRO A 32 22.85 -0.43 -7.66
CA PRO A 32 24.30 -0.53 -7.40
C PRO A 32 24.68 -0.98 -5.97
N SER A 33 23.78 -0.76 -5.00
CA SER A 33 23.95 -1.21 -3.62
C SER A 33 23.66 -2.71 -3.40
N LEU A 34 23.30 -3.46 -4.44
CA LEU A 34 23.05 -4.90 -4.34
C LEU A 34 24.28 -5.63 -3.81
N ALA A 35 24.08 -6.34 -2.72
CA ALA A 35 25.13 -7.02 -1.99
C ALA A 35 24.65 -8.38 -1.47
N VAL A 36 25.56 -9.35 -1.48
CA VAL A 36 25.41 -10.63 -0.81
C VAL A 36 26.06 -10.53 0.57
N PHE A 37 25.42 -11.04 1.61
CA PHE A 37 25.94 -10.94 2.97
C PHE A 37 25.69 -12.21 3.80
N ARG A 38 26.55 -12.41 4.79
CA ARG A 38 26.40 -13.46 5.81
C ARG A 38 25.48 -12.94 6.90
N GLN A 39 24.44 -13.70 7.25
CA GLN A 39 23.57 -13.32 8.37
C GLN A 39 24.38 -13.36 9.66
N LYS A 40 24.46 -12.22 10.35
CA LYS A 40 25.06 -12.17 11.69
C LYS A 40 24.09 -12.81 12.69
N PRO A 41 24.58 -13.63 13.63
CA PRO A 41 23.76 -14.11 14.73
C PRO A 41 23.22 -12.90 15.49
N SER A 42 21.94 -12.94 15.83
CA SER A 42 21.34 -11.98 16.75
C SER A 42 20.63 -12.74 17.87
N ALA A 43 20.32 -12.07 18.97
CA ALA A 43 19.54 -12.65 20.08
C ALA A 43 18.21 -13.27 19.63
N LYS A 44 17.69 -12.91 18.44
CA LYS A 44 16.41 -13.35 17.89
C LYS A 44 16.52 -14.25 16.66
N SER A 45 17.73 -14.50 16.14
CA SER A 45 17.91 -15.33 14.93
C SER A 45 19.21 -16.12 15.00
N ARG A 46 19.09 -17.44 14.83
CA ARG A 46 20.24 -18.33 14.62
C ARG A 46 20.92 -17.97 13.29
N LYS A 47 22.24 -18.21 13.20
CA LYS A 47 23.00 -18.09 11.94
C LYS A 47 22.36 -19.01 10.89
N THR A 48 21.91 -18.46 9.77
CA THR A 48 21.69 -19.27 8.57
C THR A 48 23.05 -19.55 7.93
N LYS A 49 23.25 -20.77 7.44
CA LYS A 49 24.43 -21.09 6.64
C LYS A 49 24.37 -20.39 5.28
N HIS A 50 23.16 -20.28 4.72
CA HIS A 50 22.94 -19.65 3.42
C HIS A 50 23.17 -18.14 3.45
N LEU A 51 23.78 -17.67 2.37
CA LEU A 51 23.98 -16.27 2.08
C LEU A 51 22.64 -15.59 1.79
N GLN A 52 22.54 -14.33 2.17
CA GLN A 52 21.40 -13.48 1.92
C GLN A 52 21.79 -12.37 0.96
N TRP A 53 20.82 -11.81 0.24
CA TRP A 53 21.02 -10.64 -0.58
C TRP A 53 20.26 -9.47 0.00
N ARG A 54 20.77 -8.26 -0.23
CA ARG A 54 20.07 -7.03 0.09
C ARG A 54 20.45 -5.91 -0.86
N PHE A 55 19.53 -4.99 -1.05
CA PHE A 55 19.82 -3.67 -1.60
C PHE A 55 18.95 -2.63 -0.91
N LEU A 56 19.36 -1.37 -1.00
CA LEU A 56 18.59 -0.24 -0.52
C LEU A 56 18.45 0.74 -1.67
N PRO A 57 17.26 0.89 -2.26
CA PRO A 57 17.02 1.89 -3.31
C PRO A 57 17.05 3.29 -2.72
N GLU A 58 17.11 4.32 -3.58
CA GLU A 58 16.92 5.70 -3.16
C GLU A 58 15.50 5.93 -2.60
N LYS A 59 15.28 7.08 -1.95
CA LYS A 59 13.97 7.36 -1.32
C LYS A 59 12.89 7.62 -2.37
N ALA A 60 13.26 8.29 -3.46
CA ALA A 60 12.35 8.62 -4.55
C ALA A 60 11.85 7.38 -5.29
N ASP A 61 12.68 6.35 -5.40
CA ASP A 61 12.40 5.16 -6.21
C ASP A 61 11.88 3.96 -5.41
N ASP A 62 11.75 4.08 -4.08
CA ASP A 62 11.31 2.96 -3.23
C ASP A 62 9.78 2.79 -3.30
N PRO A 63 9.27 1.71 -3.90
CA PRO A 63 7.83 1.53 -4.10
C PRO A 63 7.08 1.16 -2.81
N ARG A 64 7.78 1.02 -1.67
CA ARG A 64 7.17 0.55 -0.42
C ARG A 64 6.57 1.73 0.37
N PRO A 65 5.32 1.63 0.86
CA PRO A 65 4.68 2.69 1.64
C PRO A 65 5.33 2.92 3.01
N PHE A 66 5.99 1.91 3.58
CA PHE A 66 6.67 1.97 4.87
C PHE A 66 8.14 1.55 4.75
N ALA A 67 8.96 2.42 4.17
CA ALA A 67 10.37 2.12 3.91
C ALA A 67 11.26 2.05 5.18
N GLY A 68 10.77 2.44 6.37
CA GLY A 68 11.54 2.56 7.61
C GLY A 68 11.11 1.67 8.78
N ARG A 69 12.04 1.44 9.73
CA ARG A 69 11.86 0.53 10.89
C ARG A 69 11.04 1.11 12.05
N THR A 70 11.09 2.43 12.23
CA THR A 70 10.45 3.12 13.37
C THR A 70 9.53 4.24 12.87
N ASN A 71 8.71 4.80 13.77
CA ASN A 71 7.83 5.95 13.49
C ASN A 71 6.93 5.76 12.25
N ARG A 72 6.21 4.64 12.19
CA ARG A 72 5.30 4.32 11.06
C ARG A 72 5.98 4.49 9.69
N GLY A 73 7.21 3.99 9.55
CA GLY A 73 7.94 4.00 8.27
C GLY A 73 8.83 5.22 8.01
N GLN A 74 8.84 6.23 8.88
CA GLN A 74 9.65 7.45 8.73
C GLN A 74 11.06 7.35 9.36
N GLY A 75 11.35 6.26 10.08
CA GLY A 75 12.64 6.04 10.72
C GLY A 75 13.73 5.53 9.76
N LYS A 76 14.75 4.87 10.34
CA LYS A 76 15.85 4.27 9.56
C LYS A 76 15.30 3.32 8.50
N ARG A 77 15.69 3.54 7.24
CA ARG A 77 15.22 2.75 6.10
C ARG A 77 15.69 1.30 6.18
N LEU A 78 14.80 0.38 5.81
CA LEU A 78 15.04 -1.05 5.74
C LEU A 78 15.48 -1.43 4.34
N SER A 79 16.57 -2.19 4.23
CA SER A 79 16.94 -2.80 2.96
C SER A 79 15.86 -3.77 2.50
N ILE A 80 15.72 -3.90 1.18
CA ILE A 80 14.99 -5.02 0.58
C ILE A 80 15.95 -6.19 0.62
N GLU A 81 15.55 -7.30 1.21
CA GLU A 81 16.42 -8.45 1.45
C GLU A 81 15.71 -9.77 1.17
N GLY A 82 16.50 -10.81 0.95
CA GLY A 82 16.03 -12.18 0.73
C GLY A 82 17.17 -13.18 0.92
N THR A 83 16.83 -14.47 0.85
CA THR A 83 17.81 -15.55 0.91
C THR A 83 18.27 -15.93 -0.48
N CYS A 84 19.55 -16.32 -0.62
CA CYS A 84 20.08 -16.91 -1.85
C CYS A 84 19.99 -18.44 -1.84
N GLY A 85 19.72 -19.08 -0.68
CA GLY A 85 19.64 -20.55 -0.58
C GLY A 85 20.97 -21.30 -0.76
N THR A 86 22.08 -20.60 -1.01
CA THR A 86 23.41 -21.19 -1.22
C THR A 86 24.46 -20.59 -0.28
N THR A 87 25.56 -21.30 -0.07
CA THR A 87 26.76 -20.85 0.65
C THR A 87 27.85 -20.32 -0.29
N ASP A 88 27.77 -20.63 -1.58
CA ASP A 88 28.76 -20.17 -2.57
C ASP A 88 28.50 -18.70 -2.95
N PRO A 89 29.48 -17.79 -2.77
CA PRO A 89 29.34 -16.39 -3.15
C PRO A 89 29.03 -16.14 -4.63
N TRP A 90 29.55 -16.96 -5.55
CA TRP A 90 29.36 -16.76 -6.99
C TRP A 90 27.97 -17.18 -7.44
N GLU A 91 27.54 -18.37 -7.02
CA GLU A 91 26.15 -18.81 -7.18
C GLU A 91 25.18 -17.82 -6.50
N ALA A 92 25.50 -17.37 -5.29
CA ALA A 92 24.68 -16.39 -4.57
C ALA A 92 24.57 -15.06 -5.32
N ALA A 93 25.60 -14.61 -6.03
CA ALA A 93 25.53 -13.41 -6.86
C ALA A 93 24.49 -13.56 -7.97
N THR A 94 24.52 -14.70 -8.67
CA THR A 94 23.61 -15.01 -9.78
C THR A 94 22.17 -15.09 -9.29
N ILE A 95 21.94 -15.76 -8.17
CA ILE A 95 20.62 -15.87 -7.54
C ILE A 95 20.15 -14.50 -7.04
N ALA A 96 21.02 -13.74 -6.37
CA ALA A 96 20.70 -12.41 -5.85
C ALA A 96 20.24 -11.47 -6.96
N VAL A 97 20.92 -11.45 -8.11
CA VAL A 97 20.53 -10.62 -9.25
C VAL A 97 19.13 -10.99 -9.74
N THR A 98 18.90 -12.28 -9.98
CA THR A 98 17.62 -12.77 -10.51
C THR A 98 16.46 -12.50 -9.55
N VAL A 99 16.59 -12.94 -8.30
CA VAL A 99 15.52 -12.84 -7.29
C VAL A 99 15.29 -11.39 -6.88
N SER A 100 16.33 -10.55 -6.83
CA SER A 100 16.15 -9.13 -6.50
C SER A 100 15.41 -8.36 -7.59
N LEU A 101 15.66 -8.68 -8.88
CA LEU A 101 14.93 -8.11 -10.00
C LEU A 101 13.45 -8.53 -9.98
N GLU A 102 13.15 -9.80 -9.76
CA GLU A 102 11.77 -10.30 -9.62
C GLU A 102 11.05 -9.65 -8.44
N ARG A 103 11.74 -9.53 -7.30
CA ARG A 103 11.21 -8.87 -6.11
C ARG A 103 10.92 -7.40 -6.39
N TRP A 104 11.81 -6.71 -7.09
CA TRP A 104 11.63 -5.30 -7.45
C TRP A 104 10.44 -5.08 -8.37
N ARG A 105 10.30 -5.91 -9.42
CA ARG A 105 9.15 -5.89 -10.33
C ARG A 105 7.84 -6.14 -9.58
N SER A 106 7.81 -7.16 -8.72
CA SER A 106 6.64 -7.47 -7.90
C SER A 106 6.22 -6.29 -7.02
N LEU A 107 7.18 -5.59 -6.41
CA LEU A 107 6.88 -4.41 -5.57
C LEU A 107 6.30 -3.24 -6.39
N HIS A 108 6.81 -3.01 -7.60
CA HIS A 108 6.25 -1.98 -8.49
C HIS A 108 4.84 -2.34 -8.95
N GLN A 109 4.61 -3.59 -9.36
CA GLN A 109 3.28 -4.06 -9.74
C GLN A 109 2.28 -3.94 -8.59
N GLN A 110 2.70 -4.21 -7.35
CA GLN A 110 1.88 -4.03 -6.16
C GLN A 110 1.53 -2.55 -5.94
N LEU A 111 2.49 -1.64 -6.10
CA LEU A 111 2.25 -0.21 -5.99
C LEU A 111 1.28 0.29 -7.08
N GLU A 112 1.51 -0.08 -8.34
CA GLU A 112 0.65 0.28 -9.46
C GLU A 112 -0.77 -0.28 -9.28
N GLN A 113 -0.90 -1.52 -8.80
CA GLN A 113 -2.20 -2.09 -8.49
C GLN A 113 -2.89 -1.32 -7.35
N GLN A 114 -2.15 -0.98 -6.29
CA GLN A 114 -2.69 -0.21 -5.17
C GLN A 114 -3.15 1.18 -5.60
N GLN A 115 -2.39 1.86 -6.45
CA GLN A 115 -2.75 3.17 -7.00
C GLN A 115 -4.01 3.07 -7.85
N ARG A 116 -4.09 2.08 -8.75
CA ARG A 116 -5.32 1.83 -9.54
C ARG A 116 -6.54 1.56 -8.67
N GLU A 117 -6.38 0.78 -7.59
CA GLU A 117 -7.47 0.53 -6.65
C GLU A 117 -7.92 1.80 -5.91
N GLN A 118 -6.99 2.69 -5.57
CA GLN A 118 -7.29 3.98 -4.94
C GLN A 118 -7.98 4.95 -5.91
N ASP A 119 -7.55 4.98 -7.17
CA ASP A 119 -8.17 5.79 -8.23
C ASP A 119 -9.60 5.35 -8.55
N GLN A 120 -9.91 4.09 -8.26
CA GLN A 120 -11.23 3.47 -8.39
C GLN A 120 -11.93 3.30 -7.04
N ALA A 121 -11.41 3.89 -5.97
CA ALA A 121 -12.03 3.83 -4.65
C ALA A 121 -13.20 4.81 -4.53
N LEU A 122 -14.04 4.59 -3.52
CA LEU A 122 -15.19 5.45 -3.26
C LEU A 122 -14.80 6.93 -3.04
N SER A 123 -13.59 7.17 -2.52
CA SER A 123 -13.01 8.51 -2.35
C SER A 123 -12.77 9.25 -3.66
N ALA A 124 -12.34 8.56 -4.70
CA ALA A 124 -12.13 9.18 -6.02
C ALA A 124 -13.47 9.64 -6.60
N TYR A 125 -14.50 8.79 -6.49
CA TYR A 125 -15.86 9.14 -6.91
C TYR A 125 -16.49 10.23 -6.06
N TRP A 126 -16.21 10.27 -4.76
CA TRP A 126 -16.61 11.38 -3.89
C TRP A 126 -16.03 12.71 -4.37
N GLN A 127 -14.72 12.77 -4.66
CA GLN A 127 -14.07 14.00 -5.12
C GLN A 127 -14.70 14.49 -6.45
N ARG A 128 -14.88 13.59 -7.42
CA ARG A 128 -15.52 13.91 -8.72
C ARG A 128 -16.95 14.41 -8.53
N TRP A 129 -17.74 13.66 -7.76
CA TRP A 129 -19.14 13.99 -7.50
C TRP A 129 -19.27 15.32 -6.77
N TYR A 130 -18.50 15.54 -5.70
CA TYR A 130 -18.55 16.76 -4.89
C TYR A 130 -18.13 17.99 -5.69
N ALA A 131 -17.04 17.91 -6.47
CA ALA A 131 -16.59 19.00 -7.33
C ALA A 131 -17.64 19.39 -8.39
N ARG A 132 -18.33 18.39 -8.98
CA ARG A 132 -19.45 18.66 -9.88
C ARG A 132 -20.60 19.36 -9.15
N GLN A 133 -20.95 18.87 -7.96
CA GLN A 133 -22.04 19.44 -7.19
C GLN A 133 -21.74 20.88 -6.75
N GLU A 134 -20.48 21.21 -6.43
CA GLU A 134 -20.06 22.56 -6.06
C GLU A 134 -20.41 23.62 -7.13
N GLN A 135 -20.38 23.23 -8.40
CA GLN A 135 -20.69 24.10 -9.54
C GLN A 135 -22.19 24.19 -9.86
N GLN A 136 -23.04 23.32 -9.29
CA GLN A 136 -24.47 23.30 -9.62
C GLN A 136 -25.25 24.32 -8.80
N PRO A 137 -26.06 25.20 -9.43
CA PRO A 137 -26.85 26.18 -8.71
C PRO A 137 -27.96 25.50 -7.90
N ARG A 138 -28.06 25.85 -6.61
CA ARG A 138 -29.06 25.32 -5.69
C ARG A 138 -29.51 26.35 -4.65
N SER A 139 -30.77 26.28 -4.23
CA SER A 139 -31.21 26.97 -3.01
C SER A 139 -30.52 26.38 -1.78
N ASN A 140 -30.03 27.23 -0.86
CA ASN A 140 -29.24 26.85 0.31
C ASN A 140 -27.97 26.03 -0.04
N HIS A 141 -27.36 26.32 -1.20
CA HIS A 141 -26.22 25.57 -1.75
C HIS A 141 -25.11 25.31 -0.74
N ASN A 142 -24.60 26.37 -0.10
CA ASN A 142 -23.48 26.28 0.83
C ASN A 142 -23.79 25.37 2.03
N ARG A 143 -24.99 25.51 2.61
CA ARG A 143 -25.42 24.66 3.73
C ARG A 143 -25.50 23.20 3.29
N TRP A 144 -26.12 22.96 2.13
CA TRP A 144 -26.25 21.61 1.60
C TRP A 144 -24.88 20.97 1.29
N LEU A 145 -23.92 21.73 0.74
CA LEU A 145 -22.55 21.25 0.52
C LEU A 145 -21.85 20.90 1.83
N ILE A 146 -21.97 21.76 2.85
CA ILE A 146 -21.42 21.50 4.18
C ILE A 146 -22.01 20.21 4.77
N ASP A 147 -23.33 20.01 4.64
CA ASP A 147 -23.98 18.78 5.12
C ASP A 147 -23.43 17.53 4.41
N LYS A 148 -23.22 17.60 3.08
CA LYS A 148 -22.59 16.51 2.33
C LYS A 148 -21.14 16.30 2.72
N TRP A 149 -20.39 17.36 2.88
CA TRP A 149 -19.00 17.30 3.33
C TRP A 149 -18.91 16.65 4.71
N ASN A 150 -19.83 16.95 5.62
CA ASN A 150 -19.91 16.34 6.95
C ASN A 150 -20.25 14.84 6.90
N LEU A 151 -21.09 14.40 5.95
CA LEU A 151 -21.31 12.96 5.75
C LEU A 151 -20.04 12.25 5.27
N TRP A 152 -19.13 12.93 4.56
CA TRP A 152 -17.89 12.31 4.12
C TRP A 152 -16.77 12.41 5.16
N ASN A 153 -16.52 13.61 5.70
CA ASN A 153 -15.36 13.97 6.53
C ASN A 153 -15.68 14.15 8.02
N GLY A 154 -16.95 14.09 8.42
CA GLY A 154 -17.36 14.26 9.82
C GLY A 154 -16.82 13.15 10.72
N SER A 155 -17.10 13.24 12.03
CA SER A 155 -16.58 12.31 13.06
C SER A 155 -16.83 10.83 12.81
N ILE A 156 -17.90 10.50 12.09
CA ILE A 156 -18.27 9.16 11.64
C ILE A 156 -18.46 9.10 10.11
N GLY A 157 -17.78 10.00 9.41
CA GLY A 157 -17.94 10.16 7.98
C GLY A 157 -17.55 8.89 7.21
N LEU A 158 -18.19 8.70 6.06
CA LEU A 158 -17.93 7.55 5.19
C LEU A 158 -16.46 7.53 4.71
N GLY A 159 -15.86 8.69 4.49
CA GLY A 159 -14.47 8.84 4.07
C GLY A 159 -13.43 8.45 5.13
N LEU A 160 -13.85 8.28 6.39
CA LEU A 160 -12.97 7.79 7.45
C LEU A 160 -12.82 6.26 7.44
N GLN A 161 -13.66 5.55 6.68
CA GLN A 161 -13.58 4.10 6.58
C GLN A 161 -12.39 3.70 5.69
N PRO A 162 -11.45 2.85 6.16
CA PRO A 162 -10.29 2.46 5.36
C PRO A 162 -10.67 1.87 3.99
N TRP A 163 -11.75 1.09 3.93
CA TRP A 163 -12.21 0.48 2.68
C TRP A 163 -12.75 1.52 1.69
N ALA A 164 -13.26 2.66 2.14
CA ALA A 164 -13.79 3.70 1.25
C ALA A 164 -12.69 4.44 0.49
N THR A 165 -11.45 4.43 0.99
CA THR A 165 -10.30 5.14 0.40
C THR A 165 -9.28 4.21 -0.25
N THR A 166 -9.33 2.91 0.03
CA THR A 166 -8.31 1.96 -0.43
C THR A 166 -8.82 0.82 -1.29
N LYS A 167 -10.09 0.40 -1.15
CA LYS A 167 -10.65 -0.65 -2.00
C LYS A 167 -11.28 -0.01 -3.23
N SER A 168 -11.05 -0.60 -4.39
CA SER A 168 -11.85 -0.31 -5.58
C SER A 168 -13.34 -0.56 -5.31
N ILE A 169 -14.20 0.27 -5.88
CA ILE A 169 -15.65 0.26 -5.63
C ILE A 169 -16.32 -1.10 -5.91
N GLU A 170 -15.84 -1.84 -6.91
CA GLU A 170 -16.33 -3.18 -7.25
C GLU A 170 -16.02 -4.23 -6.17
N ARG A 171 -14.99 -3.97 -5.35
CA ARG A 171 -14.55 -4.87 -4.27
C ARG A 171 -15.18 -4.54 -2.92
N ILE A 172 -16.01 -3.50 -2.85
CA ILE A 172 -16.72 -3.13 -1.62
C ILE A 172 -17.87 -4.12 -1.42
N SER A 173 -17.84 -4.81 -0.29
CA SER A 173 -18.80 -5.85 0.06
C SER A 173 -19.95 -5.31 0.89
N SER A 174 -21.05 -6.07 0.97
CA SER A 174 -22.16 -5.76 1.88
C SER A 174 -21.70 -5.68 3.34
N ASN A 175 -20.71 -6.49 3.74
CA ASN A 175 -20.18 -6.46 5.10
C ASN A 175 -19.50 -5.12 5.44
N ASP A 176 -18.80 -4.51 4.49
CA ASP A 176 -18.17 -3.20 4.68
C ASP A 176 -19.23 -2.13 5.06
N PHE A 177 -20.41 -2.18 4.43
CA PHE A 177 -21.53 -1.28 4.75
C PHE A 177 -22.21 -1.64 6.07
N LEU A 178 -22.36 -2.93 6.40
CA LEU A 178 -22.94 -3.35 7.67
C LEU A 178 -22.11 -2.86 8.86
N GLU A 179 -20.78 -3.07 8.80
CA GLU A 179 -19.85 -2.58 9.81
C GLU A 179 -19.93 -1.05 9.97
N PHE A 180 -19.99 -0.33 8.85
CA PHE A 180 -20.16 1.12 8.86
C PHE A 180 -21.48 1.54 9.53
N PHE A 181 -22.61 0.90 9.20
CA PHE A 181 -23.89 1.25 9.81
C PHE A 181 -23.98 0.90 11.29
N LEU A 182 -23.22 -0.07 11.79
CA LEU A 182 -23.08 -0.31 13.23
C LEU A 182 -22.38 0.85 13.94
N ILE A 183 -21.35 1.44 13.31
CA ILE A 183 -20.67 2.64 13.83
C ILE A 183 -21.64 3.83 13.86
N VAL A 184 -22.37 4.04 12.76
CA VAL A 184 -23.39 5.11 12.66
C VAL A 184 -24.45 4.95 13.76
N ARG A 185 -24.94 3.73 13.98
CA ARG A 185 -25.92 3.42 15.03
C ARG A 185 -25.43 3.84 16.41
N LYS A 186 -24.24 3.36 16.79
CA LYS A 186 -23.65 3.69 18.10
C LYS A 186 -23.46 5.20 18.29
N HIS A 187 -23.05 5.91 17.24
CA HIS A 187 -22.90 7.36 17.30
C HIS A 187 -24.25 8.08 17.47
N CYS A 188 -25.30 7.63 16.77
CA CYS A 188 -26.63 8.21 16.90
C CYS A 188 -27.20 8.02 18.31
N GLU A 189 -27.06 6.82 18.87
CA GLU A 189 -27.46 6.49 20.25
C GLU A 189 -26.75 7.40 21.27
N LEU A 190 -25.45 7.65 21.10
CA LEU A 190 -24.68 8.53 21.99
C LEU A 190 -25.05 10.02 21.87
N LYS A 191 -25.46 10.47 20.69
CA LYS A 191 -25.76 11.88 20.41
C LYS A 191 -27.25 12.22 20.54
N GLY A 192 -28.12 11.22 20.73
CA GLY A 192 -29.57 11.41 20.78
C GLY A 192 -30.16 11.90 19.46
N ILE A 193 -29.54 11.55 18.32
CA ILE A 193 -30.00 11.94 16.98
C ILE A 193 -30.73 10.79 16.28
N SER A 194 -31.59 11.14 15.31
CA SER A 194 -32.37 10.17 14.52
C SER A 194 -31.46 9.22 13.73
N LEU A 195 -31.54 7.93 14.06
CA LEU A 195 -30.81 6.88 13.35
C LEU A 195 -31.29 6.73 11.91
N ASP A 196 -32.61 6.73 11.70
CA ASP A 196 -33.20 6.45 10.40
C ASP A 196 -32.91 7.57 9.40
N ASP A 197 -32.99 8.83 9.83
CA ASP A 197 -32.63 9.97 8.99
C ASP A 197 -31.13 9.95 8.64
N THR A 198 -30.29 9.64 9.61
CA THR A 198 -28.84 9.56 9.40
C THR A 198 -28.49 8.42 8.44
N ARG A 199 -29.05 7.21 8.64
CA ARG A 199 -28.90 6.07 7.73
C ARG A 199 -29.38 6.43 6.33
N ARG A 200 -30.55 7.09 6.21
CA ARG A 200 -31.10 7.51 4.91
C ARG A 200 -30.16 8.47 4.19
N GLN A 201 -29.56 9.43 4.88
CA GLN A 201 -28.60 10.37 4.31
C GLN A 201 -27.34 9.66 3.79
N TYR A 202 -26.78 8.72 4.57
CA TYR A 202 -25.64 7.91 4.14
C TYR A 202 -25.98 6.99 2.97
N LYS A 203 -27.10 6.26 3.02
CA LYS A 203 -27.58 5.42 1.91
C LYS A 203 -27.73 6.25 0.62
N ALA A 204 -28.27 7.46 0.71
CA ALA A 204 -28.41 8.37 -0.42
C ALA A 204 -27.05 8.83 -0.97
N LEU A 205 -26.10 9.17 -0.09
CA LEU A 205 -24.74 9.52 -0.52
C LEU A 205 -24.08 8.34 -1.24
N ILE A 206 -24.10 7.14 -0.65
CA ILE A 206 -23.49 5.96 -1.25
C ILE A 206 -24.09 5.67 -2.64
N ARG A 207 -25.41 5.77 -2.79
CA ARG A 207 -26.06 5.61 -4.10
C ARG A 207 -25.56 6.62 -5.12
N ASN A 208 -25.39 7.88 -4.75
CA ASN A 208 -24.84 8.89 -5.66
C ASN A 208 -23.42 8.53 -6.10
N LEU A 209 -22.58 8.05 -5.18
CA LEU A 209 -21.20 7.66 -5.50
C LEU A 209 -21.13 6.41 -6.37
N PHE A 210 -22.00 5.43 -6.15
CA PHE A 210 -22.10 4.26 -7.04
C PHE A 210 -22.62 4.64 -8.42
N MET A 211 -23.59 5.53 -8.50
CA MET A 211 -24.06 6.06 -9.79
C MET A 211 -22.95 6.82 -10.53
N GLU A 212 -22.14 7.58 -9.81
CA GLU A 212 -20.97 8.26 -10.37
C GLU A 212 -19.96 7.26 -10.94
N ALA A 213 -19.72 6.17 -10.22
CA ALA A 213 -18.80 5.12 -10.63
C ALA A 213 -19.30 4.27 -11.80
N ARG A 214 -20.60 4.27 -12.11
CA ARG A 214 -21.13 3.54 -13.28
C ARG A 214 -20.60 4.05 -14.62
N ALA A 215 -20.07 5.27 -14.66
CA ALA A 215 -19.35 5.77 -15.84
C ALA A 215 -18.09 4.93 -16.14
N ASP A 216 -17.40 4.48 -15.09
CA ASP A 216 -16.19 3.66 -15.21
C ASP A 216 -16.52 2.16 -15.18
N PHE A 217 -17.59 1.78 -14.46
CA PHE A 217 -18.03 0.40 -14.25
C PHE A 217 -19.53 0.21 -14.60
N PRO A 218 -19.90 0.03 -15.88
CA PRO A 218 -21.31 -0.02 -16.29
C PRO A 218 -22.13 -1.14 -15.64
N ALA A 219 -21.48 -2.26 -15.32
CA ALA A 219 -22.09 -3.43 -14.66
C ALA A 219 -22.19 -3.29 -13.13
N LEU A 220 -21.65 -2.21 -12.55
CA LEU A 220 -21.71 -1.98 -11.11
C LEU A 220 -23.16 -1.82 -10.65
N THR A 221 -23.55 -2.66 -9.71
CA THR A 221 -24.89 -2.63 -9.10
C THR A 221 -24.84 -1.80 -7.82
N CYS A 222 -25.78 -0.87 -7.66
CA CYS A 222 -25.91 -0.12 -6.43
C CYS A 222 -26.22 -1.07 -5.24
N PRO A 223 -25.62 -0.88 -4.06
CA PRO A 223 -25.88 -1.75 -2.92
C PRO A 223 -27.35 -1.68 -2.54
N ASP A 224 -27.97 -2.86 -2.38
CA ASP A 224 -29.29 -2.94 -1.78
C ASP A 224 -29.14 -2.93 -0.26
N PHE A 225 -29.53 -1.82 0.34
CA PHE A 225 -29.53 -1.68 1.78
C PHE A 225 -30.87 -2.13 2.31
N GLN A 226 -30.98 -3.42 2.66
CA GLN A 226 -32.13 -3.97 3.39
C GLN A 226 -32.54 -3.01 4.52
N GLN A 227 -33.85 -2.90 4.73
CA GLN A 227 -34.47 -1.91 5.64
C GLN A 227 -33.94 -2.10 7.07
#